data_AF-A0A223KQZ5-F1
#
_entry.id   AF-A0A223KQZ5-F1
#
_cell.length_a   1.000
_cell.length_b   1.000
_cell.length_c   1.000
_cell.angle_alpha   90.00
_cell.angle_beta   90.00
_cell.angle_gamma   90.00
#
_symmetry.space_group_name_H-M   'P 1'
#
loop_
_entity.id
_entity.type
_entity.pdbx_description
1 polymer ?
#
loop_
_entity_poly.entity_id
_entity_poly.type
_entity_poly.pdbx_seq_one_letter_code
_entity_poly.pdbx_strand_id
1 'polypeptide(L)'
;MTIVLSAILFYFLNVLFFLFVVSLLSFISVSILLLLKIEIRQWLVLLVALPIIIGTQFFLDKQMDAIELRETDIVIKGNGEIVKNTANKHLVTTDKDLFIAIDGIKPYEEKFSYTFQTEDGQQQAIDILISFHETDMETIRNNFQVFKEVLQSIDNDPVRYFSRYSYYTDVVESRLQSEISEKVASLKKEELTTAIMVNIIETVGAQLLNDEERKLFSIELISE
;
A
#
# COMPACT_ATOMS: atom_id res chain seq x y z
N MET A 1 -11.24 -12.11 -11.43
CA MET A 1 -12.65 -11.87 -11.08
C MET A 1 -12.66 -11.02 -9.83
N THR A 2 -13.35 -9.88 -9.88
CA THR A 2 -13.47 -8.95 -8.75
C THR A 2 -14.92 -8.83 -8.35
N ILE A 3 -15.22 -8.98 -7.06
CA ILE A 3 -16.56 -8.83 -6.48
C ILE A 3 -16.48 -7.91 -5.26
N VAL A 4 -17.41 -6.96 -5.17
CA VAL A 4 -17.53 -6.08 -4.01
C VAL A 4 -18.72 -6.54 -3.17
N LEU A 5 -18.46 -6.99 -1.94
CA LEU A 5 -19.47 -7.52 -1.02
C LEU A 5 -19.66 -6.57 0.17
N SER A 6 -20.87 -6.44 0.69
CA SER A 6 -21.05 -5.83 2.02
C SER A 6 -20.34 -6.67 3.08
N ALA A 7 -19.78 -6.04 4.12
CA ALA A 7 -19.12 -6.75 5.21
C ALA A 7 -19.94 -7.91 5.79
N ILE A 8 -21.23 -7.69 6.07
CA ILE A 8 -22.13 -8.73 6.59
C ILE A 8 -22.19 -9.96 5.67
N LEU A 9 -22.40 -9.73 4.37
CA LEU A 9 -22.46 -10.81 3.38
C LEU A 9 -21.11 -11.54 3.24
N PHE A 10 -19.99 -10.80 3.28
CA PHE A 10 -18.65 -11.38 3.23
C PHE A 10 -18.41 -12.32 4.41
N TYR A 11 -18.66 -11.87 5.65
CA TYR A 11 -18.50 -12.70 6.83
C TYR A 11 -19.45 -13.91 6.81
N PHE A 12 -20.70 -13.71 6.42
CA PHE A 12 -21.67 -14.79 6.32
C PHE A 12 -21.23 -15.87 5.33
N LEU A 13 -20.78 -15.49 4.13
CA LEU A 13 -20.30 -16.43 3.11
C LEU A 13 -19.03 -17.16 3.57
N ASN A 14 -18.09 -16.48 4.24
CA ASN A 14 -16.89 -17.11 4.78
C ASN A 14 -17.22 -18.14 5.86
N VAL A 15 -18.11 -17.80 6.80
CA VAL A 15 -18.54 -18.75 7.83
C VAL A 15 -19.24 -19.96 7.20
N LEU A 16 -20.14 -19.73 6.24
CA LEU A 16 -20.84 -20.81 5.54
C LEU A 16 -19.88 -21.74 4.79
N PHE A 17 -18.93 -21.15 4.05
CA PHE A 17 -17.94 -21.91 3.29
C PHE A 17 -17.00 -22.69 4.21
N PHE A 18 -16.53 -22.06 5.29
CA PHE A 18 -15.72 -22.72 6.31
C PHE A 18 -16.45 -23.93 6.90
N LEU A 19 -17.71 -23.76 7.33
CA LEU A 19 -18.53 -24.85 7.86
C LEU A 19 -18.74 -25.95 6.82
N PHE A 20 -18.96 -25.59 5.55
CA PHE A 20 -19.10 -26.55 4.46
C PHE A 20 -17.83 -27.38 4.26
N VAL A 21 -16.66 -26.75 4.15
CA VAL A 21 -15.39 -27.44 3.93
C VAL A 21 -15.02 -28.32 5.11
N VAL A 22 -15.15 -27.81 6.34
CA VAL A 22 -14.89 -28.60 7.56
C VAL A 22 -15.83 -29.80 7.64
N SER A 23 -17.12 -29.63 7.32
CA SER A 23 -18.09 -30.72 7.31
C SER A 23 -17.78 -31.76 6.24
N LEU A 24 -17.44 -31.31 5.02
CA LEU A 24 -17.10 -32.18 3.90
C LEU A 24 -15.84 -33.01 4.19
N LEU A 25 -14.78 -32.37 4.67
CA LEU A 25 -13.52 -33.04 4.99
C LEU A 25 -13.70 -33.99 6.19
N SER A 26 -14.45 -33.59 7.22
CA SER A 26 -14.78 -34.49 8.35
C SER A 26 -15.57 -35.72 7.88
N PHE A 27 -16.55 -35.53 6.98
CA PHE A 27 -17.33 -36.64 6.40
C PHE A 27 -16.45 -37.60 5.60
N ILE A 28 -15.54 -37.09 4.76
CA ILE A 28 -14.59 -37.89 3.98
C ILE A 28 -13.68 -38.68 4.94
N SER A 29 -13.12 -38.03 5.96
CA SER A 29 -12.25 -38.67 6.93
C SER A 29 -12.95 -39.79 7.70
N VAL A 30 -14.16 -39.55 8.20
CA VAL A 30 -14.96 -40.57 8.88
C VAL A 30 -15.26 -41.74 7.94
N SER A 31 -15.63 -41.45 6.69
CA SER A 31 -15.91 -42.49 5.68
C SER A 31 -14.69 -43.37 5.41
N ILE A 32 -13.49 -42.78 5.33
CA ILE A 32 -12.23 -43.51 5.16
C ILE A 32 -11.93 -44.38 6.40
N LEU A 33 -12.09 -43.84 7.62
CA LEU A 33 -11.87 -44.61 8.84
C LEU A 33 -12.81 -45.81 8.95
N LEU A 34 -14.08 -45.64 8.56
CA LEU A 34 -15.06 -46.71 8.49
C LEU A 34 -14.68 -47.77 7.43
N LEU A 35 -14.23 -47.34 6.24
CA LEU A 35 -13.73 -48.25 5.21
C LEU A 35 -12.53 -49.08 5.70
N LEU A 36 -11.65 -48.46 6.49
CA LEU A 36 -10.49 -49.11 7.10
C LEU A 36 -10.82 -49.91 8.37
N LYS A 37 -12.10 -49.95 8.78
CA LYS A 37 -12.59 -50.62 10.00
C LYS A 37 -11.89 -50.16 11.28
N ILE A 38 -11.48 -48.90 11.34
CA ILE A 38 -10.85 -48.29 12.53
C ILE A 38 -11.95 -47.86 13.50
N GLU A 39 -11.84 -48.24 14.77
CA GLU A 39 -12.74 -47.72 15.82
C GLU A 39 -12.57 -46.21 15.98
N ILE A 40 -13.64 -45.46 15.74
CA ILE A 40 -13.63 -44.00 15.85
C ILE A 40 -13.68 -43.62 17.34
N ARG A 41 -12.55 -43.17 17.87
CA ARG A 41 -12.43 -42.59 19.22
C ARG A 41 -12.42 -41.07 19.14
N GLN A 42 -12.94 -40.39 20.17
CA GLN A 42 -13.04 -38.92 20.20
C GLN A 42 -11.69 -38.21 19.92
N TRP A 43 -10.58 -38.77 20.41
CA TRP A 43 -9.24 -38.20 20.17
C TRP A 43 -8.76 -38.32 18.72
N LEU A 44 -9.18 -39.37 18.00
CA LEU A 44 -8.86 -39.53 16.56
C LEU A 44 -9.60 -38.49 15.71
N VAL A 45 -10.84 -38.15 16.10
CA VAL A 45 -11.61 -37.08 15.44
C VAL A 45 -10.90 -35.74 15.61
N LEU A 46 -10.41 -35.43 16.81
CA LEU A 46 -9.64 -34.20 17.08
C LEU A 46 -8.35 -34.13 16.25
N LEU A 47 -7.58 -35.22 16.18
CA LEU A 47 -6.34 -35.27 15.39
C LEU A 47 -6.55 -35.04 13.89
N VAL A 48 -7.71 -35.42 13.37
CA VAL A 48 -8.04 -35.22 11.95
C VAL A 48 -8.67 -33.86 11.70
N ALA A 49 -9.55 -33.39 12.60
CA ALA A 49 -10.23 -32.12 12.46
C ALA A 49 -9.28 -30.91 12.57
N LEU A 50 -8.27 -30.96 13.44
CA LEU A 50 -7.37 -29.83 13.66
C LEU A 50 -6.55 -29.44 12.40
N PRO A 51 -5.87 -30.39 11.72
CA PRO A 51 -5.18 -30.10 10.46
C PRO A 51 -6.13 -29.66 9.34
N ILE A 52 -7.36 -30.21 9.31
CA ILE A 52 -8.40 -29.79 8.36
C ILE A 52 -8.76 -28.32 8.59
N ILE A 53 -9.00 -27.92 9.83
CA ILE A 53 -9.35 -26.53 10.18
C ILE A 53 -8.19 -25.59 9.81
N ILE A 54 -6.97 -25.91 10.25
CA ILE A 54 -5.78 -25.10 9.96
C ILE A 54 -5.52 -25.00 8.46
N GLY A 55 -5.58 -26.14 7.75
CA GLY A 55 -5.35 -26.18 6.31
C GLY A 55 -6.41 -25.44 5.50
N THR A 56 -7.68 -25.51 5.93
CA THR A 56 -8.78 -24.77 5.30
C THR A 56 -8.60 -23.27 5.47
N GLN A 57 -8.24 -22.83 6.68
CA GLN A 57 -7.95 -21.42 6.94
C GLN A 57 -6.81 -20.92 6.05
N PHE A 58 -5.71 -21.66 6.01
CA PHE A 58 -4.56 -21.30 5.17
C PHE A 58 -4.88 -21.27 3.67
N PHE A 59 -5.72 -22.20 3.20
CA PHE A 59 -6.18 -22.23 1.82
C PHE A 59 -7.03 -21.01 1.46
N LEU A 60 -7.96 -20.64 2.35
CA LEU A 60 -8.81 -19.46 2.19
C LEU A 60 -7.98 -18.17 2.11
N ASP A 61 -7.02 -18.01 3.01
CA ASP A 61 -6.15 -16.83 3.07
C ASP A 61 -5.23 -16.73 1.84
N LYS A 62 -4.88 -17.85 1.21
CA LYS A 62 -3.99 -17.89 0.02
C LYS A 62 -4.72 -17.73 -1.32
N GLN A 63 -5.99 -18.09 -1.41
CA GLN A 63 -6.71 -18.13 -2.69
C GLN A 63 -7.42 -16.82 -3.03
N MET A 64 -7.92 -16.10 -2.03
CA MET A 64 -8.67 -14.87 -2.25
C MET A 64 -8.08 -13.75 -1.41
N ASP A 65 -7.67 -12.68 -2.08
CA ASP A 65 -7.38 -11.45 -1.38
C ASP A 65 -8.71 -10.80 -1.01
N ALA A 66 -8.93 -10.67 0.29
CA ALA A 66 -10.05 -9.96 0.88
C ALA A 66 -9.55 -8.66 1.49
N ILE A 67 -9.96 -7.54 0.88
CA ILE A 67 -9.49 -6.21 1.28
C ILE A 67 -10.68 -5.40 1.79
N GLU A 68 -10.56 -4.86 2.99
CA GLU A 68 -11.54 -3.91 3.51
C GLU A 68 -11.32 -2.54 2.87
N LEU A 69 -12.37 -1.99 2.24
CA LEU A 69 -12.31 -0.70 1.57
C LEU A 69 -12.82 0.40 2.51
N ARG A 70 -12.05 1.49 2.59
CA ARG A 70 -12.51 2.75 3.20
C ARG A 70 -13.46 3.48 2.26
N GLU A 71 -14.19 4.46 2.79
CA GLU A 71 -15.17 5.23 2.01
C GLU A 71 -14.53 6.01 0.86
N THR A 72 -13.29 6.45 1.04
CA THR A 72 -12.54 7.28 0.09
C THR A 72 -11.67 6.49 -0.86
N ASP A 73 -11.57 5.17 -0.68
CA ASP A 73 -10.71 4.32 -1.51
C ASP A 73 -11.28 4.21 -2.93
N ILE A 74 -10.40 4.22 -3.93
CA ILE A 74 -10.77 4.01 -5.33
C ILE A 74 -10.12 2.73 -5.82
N VAL A 75 -10.94 1.77 -6.22
CA VAL A 75 -10.50 0.48 -6.73
C VAL A 75 -10.30 0.59 -8.23
N ILE A 76 -9.08 0.34 -8.70
CA ILE A 76 -8.68 0.48 -10.11
C ILE A 76 -8.18 -0.88 -10.61
N LYS A 77 -8.80 -1.39 -11.68
CA LYS A 77 -8.32 -2.61 -12.37
C LYS A 77 -7.10 -2.31 -13.24
N GLY A 78 -6.35 -3.33 -13.65
CA GLY A 78 -5.16 -3.12 -14.51
C GLY A 78 -5.47 -2.51 -15.88
N ASN A 79 -6.70 -2.64 -16.38
CA ASN A 79 -7.18 -1.95 -17.58
C ASN A 79 -7.58 -0.48 -17.36
N GLY A 80 -7.52 0.04 -16.14
CA GLY A 80 -7.91 1.39 -15.76
C GLY A 80 -9.39 1.57 -15.41
N GLU A 81 -10.20 0.52 -15.47
CA GLU A 81 -11.61 0.58 -15.08
C GLU A 81 -11.75 0.80 -13.56
N ILE A 82 -12.53 1.82 -13.18
CA ILE A 82 -12.87 2.08 -11.78
C ILE A 82 -14.01 1.16 -11.35
N VAL A 83 -13.79 0.39 -10.30
CA VAL A 83 -14.85 -0.38 -9.65
C VAL A 83 -15.56 0.56 -8.67
N LYS A 84 -16.85 0.82 -8.87
CA LYS A 84 -17.65 1.68 -7.98
C LYS A 84 -17.50 1.23 -6.52
N ASN A 85 -16.93 2.11 -5.70
CA ASN A 85 -16.83 1.91 -4.25
C ASN A 85 -18.07 2.47 -3.54
N THR A 86 -18.44 1.83 -2.44
CA THR A 86 -19.44 2.26 -1.46
C THR A 86 -18.93 1.80 -0.10
N ALA A 87 -19.02 2.66 0.91
CA ALA A 87 -18.58 2.42 2.28
C ALA A 87 -18.93 1.03 2.84
N ASN A 88 -18.08 0.50 3.74
CA ASN A 88 -18.28 -0.76 4.48
C ASN A 88 -18.40 -2.01 3.61
N LYS A 89 -17.53 -2.11 2.59
CA LYS A 89 -17.49 -3.25 1.68
C LYS A 89 -16.12 -3.91 1.67
N HIS A 90 -16.12 -5.22 1.47
CA HIS A 90 -14.94 -6.01 1.19
C HIS A 90 -14.81 -6.21 -0.31
N LEU A 91 -13.64 -5.90 -0.83
CA LEU A 91 -13.20 -6.30 -2.15
C LEU A 91 -12.68 -7.74 -2.06
N VAL A 92 -13.33 -8.65 -2.77
CA VAL A 92 -12.86 -10.03 -2.94
C VAL A 92 -12.42 -10.18 -4.37
N THR A 93 -11.15 -10.54 -4.58
CA THR A 93 -10.57 -10.54 -5.91
C THR A 93 -9.56 -11.66 -6.13
N THR A 94 -9.56 -12.16 -7.37
CA THR A 94 -8.46 -12.99 -7.91
C THR A 94 -7.59 -12.20 -8.90
N ASP A 95 -7.92 -10.94 -9.16
CA ASP A 95 -7.20 -10.07 -10.10
C ASP A 95 -5.91 -9.55 -9.44
N LYS A 96 -4.79 -9.77 -10.12
CA LYS A 96 -3.43 -9.48 -9.61
C LYS A 96 -2.89 -8.11 -10.05
N ASP A 97 -3.55 -7.50 -11.02
CA ASP A 97 -3.24 -6.21 -11.64
C ASP A 97 -4.11 -5.06 -11.09
N LEU A 98 -5.05 -5.39 -10.20
CA LEU A 98 -5.83 -4.46 -9.40
C LEU A 98 -4.96 -3.73 -8.38
N PHE A 99 -5.27 -2.46 -8.14
CA PHE A 99 -4.78 -1.70 -7.00
C PHE A 99 -5.83 -0.73 -6.44
N ILE A 100 -5.56 -0.21 -5.26
CA ILE A 100 -6.45 0.63 -4.47
C ILE A 100 -5.75 1.96 -4.23
N ALA A 101 -6.29 3.04 -4.79
CA ALA A 101 -5.84 4.38 -4.51
C ALA A 101 -6.47 4.88 -3.20
N ILE A 102 -5.63 5.13 -2.19
CA ILE A 102 -5.98 5.67 -0.87
C ILE A 102 -5.88 7.21 -0.92
N ASP A 103 -6.73 7.87 -0.15
CA ASP A 103 -6.81 9.34 0.04
C ASP A 103 -7.43 10.15 -1.10
N GLY A 104 -8.08 9.45 -2.05
CA GLY A 104 -8.84 10.08 -3.12
C GLY A 104 -8.00 11.00 -4.00
N ILE A 105 -8.66 11.62 -4.96
CA ILE A 105 -8.07 12.55 -5.95
C ILE A 105 -7.88 13.95 -5.33
N LYS A 106 -8.33 14.19 -4.10
CA LYS A 106 -8.42 15.56 -3.56
C LYS A 106 -7.05 16.13 -3.21
N PRO A 107 -6.82 17.43 -3.45
CA PRO A 107 -5.58 18.06 -3.05
C PRO A 107 -5.48 18.19 -1.53
N TYR A 108 -4.27 18.06 -1.00
CA TYR A 108 -3.92 18.30 0.41
C TYR A 108 -2.42 18.63 0.51
N GLU A 109 -2.01 19.15 1.66
CA GLU A 109 -0.62 19.54 1.91
C GLU A 109 -0.10 18.84 3.17
N GLU A 110 1.18 18.50 3.16
CA GLU A 110 1.85 17.89 4.30
C GLU A 110 3.20 18.58 4.54
N LYS A 111 3.54 18.78 5.82
CA LYS A 111 4.78 19.44 6.23
C LYS A 111 5.80 18.41 6.69
N PHE A 112 7.00 18.49 6.16
CA PHE A 112 8.14 17.65 6.55
C PHE A 112 9.28 18.51 7.10
N SER A 113 9.85 18.08 8.23
CA SER A 113 10.98 18.76 8.86
C SER A 113 12.26 17.94 8.66
N TYR A 114 13.28 18.58 8.10
CA TYR A 114 14.58 17.96 7.81
C TYR A 114 15.71 18.72 8.49
N THR A 115 16.80 18.00 8.80
CA THR A 115 18.03 18.61 9.33
C THR A 115 19.22 18.14 8.51
N PHE A 116 19.99 19.09 8.00
CA PHE A 116 21.17 18.85 7.16
C PHE A 116 22.44 19.35 7.85
N GLN A 117 23.58 18.73 7.54
CA GLN A 117 24.89 19.18 8.01
C GLN A 117 25.56 20.09 6.98
N THR A 118 26.16 21.17 7.46
CA THR A 118 26.91 22.15 6.66
C THR A 118 28.39 21.79 6.58
N GLU A 119 29.14 22.47 5.72
CA GLU A 119 30.60 22.27 5.56
C GLU A 119 31.35 22.42 6.90
N ASP A 120 30.94 23.40 7.71
CA ASP A 120 31.53 23.71 9.01
C ASP A 120 31.00 22.83 10.17
N GLY A 121 30.28 21.75 9.85
CA GLY A 121 29.77 20.77 10.82
C GLY A 121 28.59 21.26 11.66
N GLN A 122 27.99 22.40 11.29
CA GLN A 122 26.78 22.91 11.92
C GLN A 122 25.52 22.27 11.30
N GLN A 123 24.38 22.45 11.96
CA GLN A 123 23.10 21.90 11.50
C GLN A 123 22.19 23.01 10.95
N GLN A 124 21.52 22.71 9.84
CA GLN A 124 20.47 23.52 9.24
C GLN A 124 19.16 22.72 9.25
N ALA A 125 18.24 23.14 10.11
CA ALA A 125 16.86 22.64 10.06
C ALA A 125 16.07 23.41 9.01
N ILE A 126 15.26 22.70 8.23
CA ILE A 126 14.33 23.29 7.27
C ILE A 126 12.99 22.57 7.34
N ASP A 127 11.97 23.32 6.97
CA ASP A 127 10.62 22.79 6.81
C ASP A 127 10.24 22.87 5.33
N ILE A 128 9.79 21.75 4.78
CA ILE A 128 9.33 21.63 3.40
C ILE A 128 7.83 21.35 3.41
N LEU A 129 7.10 22.07 2.57
CA LEU A 129 5.70 21.81 2.26
C LEU A 129 5.64 20.94 1.00
N ILE A 130 4.93 19.83 1.09
CA ILE A 130 4.58 18.97 -0.04
C ILE A 130 3.11 19.17 -0.34
N SER A 131 2.79 19.76 -1.48
CA SER A 131 1.41 20.02 -1.89
C SER A 131 0.98 18.97 -2.90
N PHE A 132 0.16 18.01 -2.47
CA PHE A 132 -0.36 16.95 -3.32
C PHE A 132 -1.52 17.47 -4.17
N HIS A 133 -1.38 17.37 -5.48
CA HIS A 133 -2.30 17.96 -6.46
C HIS A 133 -3.46 17.03 -6.81
N GLU A 134 -4.55 17.61 -7.30
CA GLU A 134 -5.59 16.82 -7.94
C GLU A 134 -5.02 16.12 -9.20
N THR A 135 -5.15 14.80 -9.28
CA THR A 135 -4.53 13.98 -10.32
C THR A 135 -5.53 13.06 -11.00
N ASP A 136 -5.47 12.95 -12.33
CA ASP A 136 -6.27 12.00 -13.08
C ASP A 136 -5.83 10.53 -12.87
N MET A 137 -6.68 9.61 -13.29
CA MET A 137 -6.47 8.17 -13.11
C MET A 137 -5.31 7.60 -13.93
N GLU A 138 -4.99 8.21 -15.08
CA GLU A 138 -3.92 7.72 -15.93
C GLU A 138 -2.56 7.99 -15.27
N THR A 139 -2.35 9.19 -14.74
CA THR A 139 -1.15 9.52 -13.97
C THR A 139 -1.07 8.69 -12.68
N ILE A 140 -2.18 8.45 -11.98
CA ILE A 140 -2.19 7.54 -10.81
C ILE A 140 -1.73 6.13 -11.21
N ARG A 141 -2.26 5.58 -12.31
CA ARG A 141 -1.89 4.24 -12.79
C ARG A 141 -0.42 4.15 -13.18
N ASN A 142 0.10 5.16 -13.87
CA ASN A 142 1.49 5.17 -14.32
C ASN A 142 2.45 5.22 -13.13
N ASN A 143 2.20 6.10 -12.17
CA ASN A 143 3.02 6.19 -10.95
C ASN A 143 2.88 4.95 -10.06
N PHE A 144 1.71 4.30 -10.03
CA PHE A 144 1.55 3.04 -9.31
C PHE A 144 2.46 1.92 -9.83
N GLN A 145 2.72 1.84 -11.15
CA GLN A 145 3.65 0.83 -11.67
C GLN A 145 5.07 1.07 -11.14
N VAL A 146 5.53 2.32 -11.15
CA VAL A 146 6.84 2.70 -10.60
C VAL A 146 6.90 2.38 -9.10
N PHE A 147 5.87 2.77 -8.35
CA PHE A 147 5.76 2.49 -6.92
C PHE A 147 5.85 0.99 -6.61
N LYS A 148 5.09 0.21 -7.37
CA LYS A 148 5.05 -1.25 -7.25
C LYS A 148 6.41 -1.86 -7.52
N GLU A 149 7.11 -1.44 -8.58
CA GLU A 149 8.45 -1.94 -8.90
C GLU A 149 9.46 -1.62 -7.79
N VAL A 150 9.42 -0.41 -7.23
CA VAL A 150 10.30 -0.02 -6.12
C VAL A 150 10.03 -0.87 -4.89
N LEU A 151 8.78 -0.97 -4.44
CA LEU A 151 8.45 -1.74 -3.24
C LEU A 151 8.68 -3.25 -3.41
N GLN A 152 8.39 -3.81 -4.60
CA GLN A 152 8.65 -5.22 -4.87
C GLN A 152 10.13 -5.57 -4.94
N SER A 153 11.01 -4.59 -5.16
CA SER A 153 12.45 -4.79 -5.07
C SER A 153 12.94 -4.91 -3.62
N ILE A 154 12.17 -4.40 -2.67
CA ILE A 154 12.49 -4.38 -1.23
C ILE A 154 11.84 -5.57 -0.52
N ASP A 155 10.58 -5.86 -0.85
CA ASP A 155 9.79 -6.94 -0.25
C ASP A 155 9.07 -7.75 -1.33
N ASN A 156 8.94 -9.07 -1.14
CA ASN A 156 8.26 -9.94 -2.10
C ASN A 156 6.72 -9.89 -1.98
N ASP A 157 6.19 -9.05 -1.09
CA ASP A 157 4.76 -8.93 -0.88
C ASP A 157 4.05 -8.18 -2.02
N PRO A 158 2.83 -8.60 -2.37
CA PRO A 158 2.06 -7.97 -3.44
C PRO A 158 1.60 -6.57 -3.00
N VAL A 159 2.15 -5.54 -3.66
CA VAL A 159 1.71 -4.15 -3.47
C VAL A 159 0.35 -3.96 -4.14
N ARG A 160 -0.66 -3.65 -3.33
CA ARG A 160 -2.04 -3.44 -3.79
C ARG A 160 -2.60 -2.06 -3.49
N TYR A 161 -1.83 -1.23 -2.78
CA TYR A 161 -2.26 0.12 -2.40
C TYR A 161 -1.36 1.16 -3.01
N PHE A 162 -1.93 2.32 -3.27
CA PHE A 162 -1.24 3.50 -3.76
C PHE A 162 -1.78 4.72 -3.02
N SER A 163 -0.90 5.54 -2.49
CA SER A 163 -1.26 6.90 -2.08
C SER A 163 -0.18 7.85 -2.59
N ARG A 164 -0.53 9.10 -2.89
CA ARG A 164 0.44 10.12 -3.31
C ARG A 164 1.47 10.37 -2.20
N TYR A 165 1.04 10.31 -0.94
CA TYR A 165 1.92 10.39 0.23
C TYR A 165 2.93 9.24 0.26
N SER A 166 2.47 7.98 0.18
CA SER A 166 3.36 6.80 0.20
C SER A 166 4.31 6.81 -0.98
N TYR A 167 3.86 7.25 -2.17
CA TYR A 167 4.75 7.43 -3.31
C TYR A 167 5.87 8.41 -2.98
N TYR A 168 5.54 9.57 -2.40
CA TYR A 168 6.55 10.55 -1.99
C TYR A 168 7.54 9.94 -0.99
N THR A 169 7.06 9.36 0.12
CA THR A 169 7.94 8.84 1.19
C THR A 169 8.82 7.69 0.71
N ASP A 170 8.28 6.77 -0.07
CA ASP A 170 8.97 5.51 -0.39
C ASP A 170 9.83 5.62 -1.66
N VAL A 171 9.47 6.52 -2.59
CA VAL A 171 10.13 6.62 -3.91
C VAL A 171 10.94 7.90 -4.06
N VAL A 172 10.54 9.01 -3.43
CA VAL A 172 11.07 10.35 -3.76
C VAL A 172 11.88 10.94 -2.61
N GLU A 173 11.39 10.82 -1.38
CA GLU A 173 11.91 11.51 -0.20
C GLU A 173 13.40 11.25 0.02
N SER A 174 13.85 10.00 -0.08
CA SER A 174 15.26 9.64 0.11
C SER A 174 16.18 10.31 -0.93
N ARG A 175 15.75 10.36 -2.19
CA ARG A 175 16.49 11.02 -3.27
C ARG A 175 16.53 12.54 -3.04
N LEU A 176 15.40 13.13 -2.66
CA LEU A 176 15.30 14.55 -2.32
C LEU A 176 16.24 14.93 -1.17
N GLN A 177 16.19 14.19 -0.07
CA GLN A 177 17.05 14.43 1.09
C GLN A 177 18.54 14.31 0.72
N SER A 178 18.91 13.32 -0.08
CA SER A 178 20.30 13.12 -0.51
C SER A 178 20.82 14.32 -1.31
N GLU A 179 20.06 14.76 -2.32
CA GLU A 179 20.44 15.88 -3.21
C GLU A 179 20.51 17.22 -2.46
N ILE A 180 19.57 17.49 -1.55
CA ILE A 180 19.62 18.68 -0.69
C ILE A 180 20.84 18.60 0.22
N SER A 181 21.08 17.44 0.85
CA SER A 181 22.21 17.24 1.75
C SER A 181 23.55 17.50 1.05
N GLU A 182 23.71 17.05 -0.19
CA GLU A 182 24.93 17.28 -0.97
C GLU A 182 25.17 18.78 -1.21
N LYS A 183 24.13 19.51 -1.62
CA LYS A 183 24.23 20.96 -1.84
C LYS A 183 24.50 21.72 -0.54
N VAL A 184 23.83 21.36 0.56
CA VAL A 184 24.01 22.01 1.87
C VAL A 184 25.39 21.71 2.46
N ALA A 185 25.92 20.50 2.30
CA ALA A 185 27.24 20.12 2.80
C ALA A 185 28.40 20.89 2.14
N SER A 186 28.15 21.51 0.99
CA SER A 186 29.13 22.36 0.28
C SER A 186 29.16 23.82 0.76
N LEU A 187 28.30 24.21 1.70
CA LEU A 187 28.11 25.58 2.15
C LEU A 187 28.31 25.68 3.66
N LYS A 188 28.82 26.81 4.13
CA LYS A 188 28.85 27.12 5.56
C LYS A 188 27.50 27.60 6.05
N LYS A 189 27.25 27.45 7.35
CA LYS A 189 26.00 27.92 7.96
C LYS A 189 25.70 29.40 7.68
N GLU A 190 26.72 30.26 7.72
CA GLU A 190 26.58 31.70 7.48
C GLU A 190 26.17 32.06 6.05
N GLU A 191 26.42 31.17 5.10
CA GLU A 191 26.06 31.35 3.69
C GLU A 191 24.62 30.85 3.40
N LEU A 192 24.06 30.00 4.26
CA LEU A 192 22.72 29.42 4.10
C LEU A 192 21.61 30.40 4.51
N THR A 193 21.45 31.45 3.72
CA THR A 193 20.28 32.35 3.82
C THR A 193 19.00 31.65 3.34
N THR A 194 17.84 32.16 3.75
CA THR A 194 16.53 31.67 3.27
C THR A 194 16.46 31.68 1.74
N ALA A 195 16.96 32.72 1.08
CA ALA A 195 16.96 32.81 -0.38
C ALA A 195 17.83 31.73 -1.05
N ILE A 196 18.97 31.40 -0.44
CA ILE A 196 19.83 30.31 -0.93
C ILE A 196 19.14 28.95 -0.72
N MET A 197 18.50 28.75 0.43
CA MET A 197 17.73 27.52 0.69
C MET A 197 16.56 27.37 -0.29
N VAL A 198 15.78 28.42 -0.55
CA VAL A 198 14.69 28.38 -1.55
C VAL A 198 15.24 27.96 -2.90
N ASN A 199 16.33 28.60 -3.36
CA ASN A 199 16.94 28.26 -4.65
C ASN A 199 17.47 26.81 -4.69
N ILE A 200 18.01 26.28 -3.59
CA ILE A 200 18.41 24.88 -3.47
C ILE A 200 17.20 23.97 -3.64
N ILE A 201 16.12 24.20 -2.89
CA ILE A 201 14.89 23.36 -2.95
C ILE A 201 14.26 23.41 -4.34
N GLU A 202 14.10 24.60 -4.92
CA GLU A 202 13.54 24.76 -6.27
C GLU A 202 14.40 24.06 -7.33
N THR A 203 15.73 24.22 -7.26
CA THR A 203 16.66 23.58 -8.20
C THR A 203 16.61 22.06 -8.08
N VAL A 204 16.66 21.53 -6.85
CA VAL A 204 16.61 20.07 -6.61
C VAL A 204 15.26 19.52 -7.07
N GLY A 205 14.14 20.12 -6.67
CA GLY A 205 12.81 19.69 -7.10
C GLY A 205 12.67 19.70 -8.63
N ALA A 206 13.19 20.73 -9.29
CA ALA A 206 13.17 20.83 -10.75
C ALA A 206 14.13 19.86 -11.47
N GLN A 207 15.14 19.31 -10.81
CA GLN A 207 16.04 18.32 -11.40
C GLN A 207 15.61 16.89 -11.09
N LEU A 208 15.09 16.67 -9.88
CA LEU A 208 14.72 15.38 -9.35
C LEU A 208 13.40 14.87 -9.95
N LEU A 209 12.38 15.74 -9.98
CA LEU A 209 11.01 15.33 -10.32
C LEU A 209 10.81 15.24 -11.82
N ASN A 210 10.34 14.08 -12.28
CA ASN A 210 9.91 13.89 -13.66
C ASN A 210 8.52 14.51 -13.91
N ASP A 211 8.08 14.53 -15.17
CA ASP A 211 6.81 15.14 -15.58
C ASP A 211 5.58 14.50 -14.93
N GLU A 212 5.61 13.20 -14.64
CA GLU A 212 4.51 12.50 -13.96
C GLU A 212 4.50 12.76 -12.45
N GLU A 213 5.66 12.86 -11.81
CA GLU A 213 5.79 13.18 -10.39
C GLU A 213 5.31 14.61 -10.09
N ARG A 214 5.60 15.56 -10.98
CA ARG A 214 5.11 16.95 -10.88
C ARG A 214 3.59 17.08 -10.98
N LYS A 215 2.91 16.10 -11.57
CA LYS A 215 1.44 16.04 -11.59
C LYS A 215 0.89 15.52 -10.26
N LEU A 216 1.70 14.84 -9.45
CA LEU A 216 1.30 14.32 -8.15
C LEU A 216 1.48 15.35 -7.04
N PHE A 217 2.59 16.09 -7.03
CA PHE A 217 2.90 17.06 -5.99
C PHE A 217 3.93 18.12 -6.39
N SER A 218 3.94 19.23 -5.65
CA SER A 218 4.99 20.23 -5.63
C SER A 218 5.75 20.24 -4.31
N ILE A 219 6.96 20.80 -4.31
CA ILE A 219 7.87 20.86 -3.17
C ILE A 219 8.27 22.32 -2.95
N GLU A 220 8.01 22.85 -1.77
CA GLU A 220 8.26 24.25 -1.43
C GLU A 220 8.94 24.38 -0.06
N LEU A 221 9.83 25.36 0.10
CA LEU A 221 10.39 25.68 1.41
C LEU A 221 9.37 26.52 2.20
N ILE A 222 9.14 26.16 3.45
CA ILE A 222 8.39 27.02 4.38
C ILE A 222 9.37 28.05 4.95
N SER A 223 9.26 29.29 4.46
CA SER A 223 9.96 30.44 5.04
C SER A 223 9.06 31.16 6.04
N GLU A 224 9.48 31.24 7.31
CA GLU A 224 8.93 32.19 8.29
C GLU A 224 9.34 33.63 7.98
#